data_AF-A0A9W9E1X4-F1
#
_entry.id   AF-A0A9W9E1X4-F1
#
_cell.length_a   1.000
_cell.length_b   1.000
_cell.length_c   1.000
_cell.angle_alpha   90.00
_cell.angle_beta   90.00
_cell.angle_gamma   90.00
#
_symmetry.space_group_name_H-M   'P 1'
#
loop_
_entity.id
_entity.type
_entity.pdbx_description
1 polymer ?
#
loop_
_entity_poly.entity_id
_entity_poly.type
_entity_poly.pdbx_seq_one_letter_code
_entity_poly.pdbx_strand_id
1 'polypeptide(L)'
;MTAQANDAQVKCWVFQNQHMLRKKGVGRGIHQSDVICSTVGWLKGASQSMESRKNYEGYWNGEMFLKEKIIPVFEEVHGPGYQALIMVDNSQGHSAYAEDALLTSRMNVGSGGKQARLRNGWYLNSGGTRVSQSMVFPESHPEYPNQPKGIKQILSERGIPGVESLRGKCKKCDPDSLECCCKKILENQPDFLGQMSLVEDSEVISAAGHLCIFLPKFHCELNFIEFFWGAVKRYLREHCDYTFTTLQENMPKALESVAVATIRRWEHRMQRWMEAYRQGMDAQSAQLHVRQFSSCKYTSHRCIPEAVARAFD
;
A
#
# COMPACT_ATOMS: atom_id res chain seq x y z
N MET A 1 -10.17 -0.76 -3.61
CA MET A 1 -10.94 -0.34 -4.81
C MET A 1 -12.25 0.35 -4.40
N THR A 2 -12.65 1.45 -5.06
CA THR A 2 -14.01 2.01 -4.90
C THR A 2 -14.89 1.69 -6.12
N ALA A 3 -16.13 1.25 -5.87
CA ALA A 3 -17.21 1.08 -6.86
C ALA A 3 -18.41 1.96 -6.50
N GLN A 4 -19.17 2.44 -7.49
CA GLN A 4 -20.25 3.39 -7.29
C GLN A 4 -21.53 2.91 -7.97
N ALA A 5 -22.69 3.15 -7.35
CA ALA A 5 -23.97 2.58 -7.77
C ALA A 5 -24.42 3.07 -9.14
N ASN A 6 -23.99 4.26 -9.57
CA ASN A 6 -24.31 4.78 -10.90
C ASN A 6 -23.17 4.57 -11.91
N ASP A 7 -22.10 3.86 -11.55
CA ASP A 7 -21.05 3.48 -12.50
C ASP A 7 -21.57 2.34 -13.38
N ALA A 8 -22.05 2.71 -14.56
CA ALA A 8 -22.65 1.82 -15.55
C ALA A 8 -21.90 1.91 -16.89
N GLN A 9 -22.34 1.15 -17.89
CA GLN A 9 -21.77 1.24 -19.22
C GLN A 9 -21.86 2.66 -19.80
N VAL A 10 -20.71 3.21 -20.19
CA VAL A 10 -20.59 4.59 -20.71
C VAL A 10 -20.99 4.68 -22.19
N LYS A 11 -21.04 3.56 -22.91
CA LYS A 11 -21.45 3.48 -24.31
C LYS A 11 -22.48 2.38 -24.46
N CYS A 12 -23.56 2.67 -25.18
CA CYS A 12 -24.60 1.70 -25.53
C CYS A 12 -25.11 2.04 -26.93
N TRP A 13 -25.63 1.03 -27.62
CA TRP A 13 -26.34 1.23 -28.89
C TRP A 13 -27.80 1.53 -28.58
N VAL A 14 -28.32 2.61 -29.15
CA VAL A 14 -29.73 3.01 -29.04
C VAL A 14 -30.28 3.28 -30.44
N PHE A 15 -31.59 3.11 -30.62
CA PHE A 15 -32.25 3.53 -31.85
C PHE A 15 -32.14 5.05 -32.03
N GLN A 16 -32.24 5.54 -33.28
CA GLN A 16 -31.99 6.95 -33.64
C GLN A 16 -32.87 7.95 -32.88
N ASN A 17 -34.04 7.52 -32.40
CA ASN A 17 -35.01 8.32 -31.64
C ASN A 17 -35.01 8.00 -30.13
N GLN A 18 -34.00 7.29 -29.63
CA GLN A 18 -33.89 6.90 -28.23
C GLN A 18 -32.65 7.49 -27.58
N HIS A 19 -32.75 7.73 -26.26
CA HIS A 19 -31.64 8.16 -25.43
C HIS A 19 -31.57 7.28 -24.19
N MET A 20 -30.36 6.86 -23.82
CA MET A 20 -30.14 6.18 -22.55
C MET A 20 -30.25 7.18 -21.41
N LEU A 21 -31.23 6.99 -20.53
CA LEU A 21 -31.35 7.77 -19.31
C LEU A 21 -30.32 7.30 -18.28
N ARG A 22 -29.54 8.23 -17.73
CA ARG A 22 -28.58 7.97 -16.66
C ARG A 22 -28.99 8.68 -15.40
N LYS A 23 -28.74 8.05 -14.25
CA LYS A 23 -28.85 8.75 -12.96
C LYS A 23 -27.79 9.85 -12.89
N LYS A 24 -28.19 11.00 -12.33
CA LYS A 24 -27.30 12.12 -12.05
C LYS A 24 -26.38 11.77 -10.86
N GLY A 25 -25.11 12.15 -10.97
CA GLY A 25 -24.10 11.92 -9.93
C GLY A 25 -23.61 10.47 -9.87
N VAL A 26 -22.64 10.20 -9.00
CA VAL A 26 -21.98 8.89 -8.89
C VAL A 26 -22.81 7.84 -8.12
N GLY A 27 -23.79 8.27 -7.33
CA GLY A 27 -24.56 7.37 -6.46
C GLY A 27 -23.84 7.08 -5.13
N ARG A 28 -24.35 6.10 -4.37
CA ARG A 28 -23.65 5.55 -3.19
C ARG A 28 -22.54 4.62 -3.67
N GLY A 29 -21.47 4.47 -2.89
CA GLY A 29 -20.36 3.60 -3.26
C GLY A 29 -19.95 2.63 -2.18
N ILE A 30 -19.21 1.62 -2.60
CA ILE A 30 -18.56 0.64 -1.74
C ILE A 30 -17.06 0.82 -1.92
N HIS A 31 -16.35 1.02 -0.82
CA HIS A 31 -14.92 0.82 -0.75
C HIS A 31 -14.66 -0.64 -0.39
N GLN A 32 -13.89 -1.32 -1.23
CA GLN A 32 -13.62 -2.74 -1.15
C GLN A 32 -12.10 -2.96 -1.04
N SER A 33 -11.68 -3.70 -0.02
CA SER A 33 -10.31 -4.16 0.17
C SER A 33 -10.30 -5.68 0.09
N ASP A 34 -9.42 -6.23 -0.75
CA ASP A 34 -9.30 -7.67 -0.94
C ASP A 34 -7.85 -8.08 -1.14
N VAL A 35 -7.60 -9.36 -0.91
CA VAL A 35 -6.37 -10.05 -1.30
C VAL A 35 -6.68 -11.10 -2.33
N ILE A 36 -5.82 -11.18 -3.36
CA ILE A 36 -5.83 -12.26 -4.34
C ILE A 36 -4.53 -13.04 -4.24
N CYS A 37 -4.62 -14.34 -4.49
CA CYS A 37 -3.51 -15.27 -4.45
C CYS A 37 -3.44 -16.05 -5.77
N SER A 38 -2.26 -16.22 -6.33
CA SER A 38 -2.10 -16.92 -7.61
C SER A 38 -2.41 -18.41 -7.53
N THR A 39 -2.38 -19.02 -6.34
CA THR A 39 -2.69 -20.44 -6.12
C THR A 39 -4.20 -20.70 -6.05
N VAL A 40 -4.93 -19.84 -5.33
CA VAL A 40 -6.34 -20.07 -4.93
C VAL A 40 -7.32 -18.99 -5.36
N GLY A 41 -6.84 -17.89 -5.94
CA GLY A 41 -7.67 -16.78 -6.41
C GLY A 41 -8.03 -15.80 -5.31
N TRP A 42 -9.28 -15.35 -5.30
CA TRP A 42 -9.77 -14.39 -4.32
C TRP A 42 -9.86 -15.00 -2.92
N LEU A 43 -9.16 -14.41 -1.94
CA LEU A 43 -9.21 -14.81 -0.54
C LEU A 43 -10.40 -14.16 0.17
N LYS A 44 -11.60 -14.74 -0.01
CA LYS A 44 -12.87 -14.23 0.52
C LYS A 44 -12.85 -13.96 2.04
N GLY A 45 -12.16 -14.79 2.82
CA GLY A 45 -12.05 -14.60 4.27
C GLY A 45 -11.29 -13.33 4.67
N ALA A 46 -10.42 -12.83 3.79
CA ALA A 46 -9.63 -11.62 3.99
C ALA A 46 -10.30 -10.35 3.40
N SER A 47 -11.52 -10.46 2.88
CA SER A 47 -12.27 -9.33 2.31
C SER A 47 -12.77 -8.35 3.36
N GLN A 48 -12.76 -7.06 3.01
CA GLN A 48 -13.45 -6.02 3.77
C GLN A 48 -14.17 -5.05 2.83
N SER A 49 -15.42 -4.76 3.15
CA SER A 49 -16.22 -3.74 2.49
C SER A 49 -16.55 -2.63 3.49
N MET A 50 -16.65 -1.40 2.99
CA MET A 50 -17.10 -0.23 3.74
C MET A 50 -17.97 0.62 2.81
N GLU A 51 -19.04 1.21 3.31
CA GLU A 51 -19.87 2.12 2.54
C GLU A 51 -19.18 3.49 2.39
N SER A 52 -18.84 3.88 1.16
CA SER A 52 -18.17 5.15 0.91
C SER A 52 -19.19 6.30 0.77
N ARG A 53 -19.18 7.27 1.71
CA ARG A 53 -19.80 8.60 1.54
C ARG A 53 -19.19 9.63 2.51
N LYS A 54 -19.28 10.93 2.17
CA LYS A 54 -18.89 12.07 3.01
C LYS A 54 -19.45 12.07 4.45
N ASN A 55 -20.54 11.34 4.76
CA ASN A 55 -21.29 11.45 6.03
C ASN A 55 -21.69 10.10 6.68
N TYR A 56 -21.04 8.98 6.37
CA TYR A 56 -21.42 7.65 6.92
C TYR A 56 -20.26 7.02 7.70
N GLU A 57 -19.44 6.19 7.06
CA GLU A 57 -18.39 5.40 7.76
C GLU A 57 -16.99 6.05 7.70
N GLY A 58 -16.89 7.27 7.14
CA GLY A 58 -15.62 8.00 7.02
C GLY A 58 -14.83 7.64 5.75
N TYR A 59 -13.52 7.91 5.79
CA TYR A 59 -12.57 7.57 4.72
C TYR A 59 -11.75 6.36 5.13
N TRP A 60 -11.37 5.53 4.14
CA TRP A 60 -10.43 4.43 4.37
C TRP A 60 -9.12 4.99 4.95
N ASN A 61 -8.70 4.47 6.11
CA ASN A 61 -7.42 4.78 6.72
C ASN A 61 -6.54 3.52 6.75
N GLY A 62 -5.24 3.67 7.01
CA GLY A 62 -4.34 2.52 7.00
C GLY A 62 -4.48 1.57 8.19
N GLU A 63 -5.25 1.93 9.22
CA GLU A 63 -5.62 1.02 10.31
C GLU A 63 -6.64 -0.02 9.84
N MET A 64 -7.44 0.32 8.83
CA MET A 64 -8.34 -0.62 8.16
C MET A 64 -7.60 -1.62 7.25
N PHE A 65 -6.28 -1.52 7.12
CA PHE A 65 -5.48 -2.49 6.39
C PHE A 65 -5.42 -3.83 7.16
N LEU A 66 -5.90 -4.89 6.52
CA LEU A 66 -6.34 -6.13 7.15
C LEU A 66 -5.20 -7.11 7.46
N LYS A 67 -4.06 -6.66 7.99
CA LYS A 67 -2.94 -7.56 8.29
C LYS A 67 -3.36 -8.75 9.17
N GLU A 68 -4.30 -8.52 10.09
CA GLU A 68 -4.83 -9.52 11.02
C GLU A 68 -5.71 -10.59 10.35
N LYS A 69 -6.32 -10.31 9.18
CA LYS A 69 -7.14 -11.31 8.47
C LYS A 69 -6.34 -12.04 7.39
N ILE A 70 -5.36 -11.39 6.79
CA ILE A 70 -4.63 -11.94 5.63
C ILE A 70 -3.85 -13.19 6.02
N ILE A 71 -3.10 -13.14 7.13
CA ILE A 71 -2.26 -14.27 7.57
C ILE A 71 -3.11 -15.49 7.94
N PRO A 72 -4.11 -15.41 8.85
CA PRO A 72 -4.91 -16.57 9.21
C PRO A 72 -5.61 -17.22 8.02
N VAL A 73 -6.17 -16.41 7.11
CA VAL A 73 -6.85 -16.92 5.91
C VAL A 73 -5.86 -17.57 4.94
N PHE A 74 -4.66 -17.02 4.81
CA PHE A 74 -3.61 -17.64 3.99
C PHE A 74 -3.19 -18.99 4.55
N GLU A 75 -2.90 -19.06 5.86
CA GLU A 75 -2.48 -20.27 6.56
C GLU A 75 -3.57 -21.35 6.57
N GLU A 76 -4.84 -20.96 6.75
CA GLU A 76 -5.98 -21.87 6.66
C GLU A 76 -6.08 -22.54 5.28
N VAL A 77 -5.89 -21.76 4.21
CA VAL A 77 -6.07 -22.23 2.84
C VAL A 77 -4.88 -23.05 2.32
N HIS A 78 -3.66 -22.75 2.78
CA HIS A 78 -2.44 -23.42 2.30
C HIS A 78 -1.93 -24.51 3.24
N GLY A 79 -2.21 -24.40 4.53
CA GLY A 79 -1.64 -25.26 5.56
C GLY A 79 -0.17 -24.95 5.87
N PRO A 80 0.46 -25.77 6.73
CA PRO A 80 1.82 -25.55 7.19
C PRO A 80 2.86 -25.73 6.06
N GLY A 81 3.98 -25.01 6.15
CA GLY A 81 5.11 -25.13 5.22
C GLY A 81 5.10 -24.15 4.04
N TYR A 82 4.06 -23.33 3.92
CA TYR A 82 4.00 -22.25 2.92
C TYR A 82 4.39 -20.90 3.52
N GLN A 83 5.16 -20.13 2.76
CA GLN A 83 5.50 -18.75 3.08
C GLN A 83 4.84 -17.80 2.08
N ALA A 84 3.99 -16.90 2.55
CA ALA A 84 3.40 -15.87 1.69
C ALA A 84 4.44 -14.78 1.36
N LEU A 85 4.42 -14.32 0.10
CA LEU A 85 4.98 -13.03 -0.30
C LEU A 85 3.82 -12.07 -0.60
N ILE A 86 3.54 -11.17 0.34
CA ILE A 86 2.45 -10.20 0.24
C ILE A 86 2.96 -8.99 -0.54
N MET A 87 2.29 -8.67 -1.65
CA MET A 87 2.60 -7.53 -2.50
C MET A 87 1.59 -6.41 -2.22
N VAL A 88 2.08 -5.24 -1.83
CA VAL A 88 1.24 -4.07 -1.54
C VAL A 88 1.64 -2.91 -2.43
N ASP A 89 0.67 -2.19 -2.98
CA ASP A 89 0.96 -0.97 -3.71
C ASP A 89 1.44 0.13 -2.74
N ASN A 90 2.34 0.99 -3.24
CA ASN A 90 2.87 2.08 -2.44
C ASN A 90 1.94 3.30 -2.48
N SER A 91 0.71 3.09 -2.01
CA SER A 91 -0.28 4.15 -1.80
C SER A 91 -0.16 4.75 -0.40
N GLN A 92 -0.55 6.02 -0.25
CA GLN A 92 -0.51 6.71 1.04
C GLN A 92 -1.39 6.03 2.10
N GLY A 93 -2.42 5.29 1.68
CA GLY A 93 -3.28 4.53 2.58
C GLY A 93 -2.56 3.35 3.27
N HIS A 94 -1.49 2.83 2.65
CA HIS A 94 -0.69 1.74 3.22
C HIS A 94 0.52 2.24 4.02
N SER A 95 0.84 3.53 3.95
CA SER A 95 1.91 4.17 4.73
C SER A 95 1.45 4.65 6.11
N ALA A 96 0.45 4.02 6.71
CA ALA A 96 0.05 4.33 8.08
C ALA A 96 1.07 3.75 9.06
N TYR A 97 1.40 4.46 10.13
CA TYR A 97 2.27 3.97 11.20
C TYR A 97 1.48 3.96 12.50
N ALA A 98 1.84 3.05 13.42
CA ALA A 98 1.27 3.00 14.77
C ALA A 98 1.25 4.40 15.40
N GLU A 99 0.24 4.71 16.21
CA GLU A 99 0.01 6.07 16.72
C GLU A 99 1.25 6.66 17.43
N ASP A 100 1.98 5.81 18.13
CA ASP A 100 3.18 6.12 18.91
C ASP A 100 4.51 5.92 18.15
N ALA A 101 4.49 5.58 16.84
CA ALA A 101 5.70 5.34 16.05
C ALA A 101 6.63 6.55 15.97
N LEU A 102 7.95 6.32 15.88
CA LEU A 102 8.98 7.37 15.88
C LEU A 102 8.97 8.16 14.55
N LEU A 103 8.05 9.11 14.41
CA LEU A 103 7.89 9.91 13.21
C LEU A 103 8.06 11.40 13.50
N THR A 104 9.09 12.01 12.91
CA THR A 104 9.34 13.45 13.08
C THR A 104 8.23 14.34 12.52
N SER A 105 7.42 13.82 11.59
CA SER A 105 6.23 14.50 11.07
C SER A 105 5.15 14.71 12.14
N ARG A 106 5.19 13.95 13.23
CA ARG A 106 4.26 14.01 14.38
C ARG A 106 4.86 14.74 15.59
N MET A 107 6.06 15.30 15.46
CA MET A 107 6.79 15.99 16.52
C MET A 107 6.84 17.50 16.29
N ASN A 108 6.88 18.25 17.39
CA ASN A 108 7.22 19.66 17.38
C ASN A 108 8.74 19.85 17.37
N VAL A 109 9.21 20.98 16.84
CA VAL A 109 10.65 21.33 16.91
C VAL A 109 11.08 21.55 18.37
N GLY A 110 10.28 22.33 19.11
CA GLY A 110 10.41 22.52 20.55
C GLY A 110 9.58 21.51 21.34
N SER A 111 9.86 21.41 22.64
CA SER A 111 9.15 20.51 23.55
C SER A 111 7.74 20.97 23.88
N GLY A 112 6.88 20.04 24.29
CA GLY A 112 5.52 20.34 24.71
C GLY A 112 4.56 20.70 23.57
N GLY A 113 3.46 21.36 23.93
CA GLY A 113 2.38 21.72 23.00
C GLY A 113 1.61 20.51 22.45
N LYS A 114 0.75 20.74 21.44
CA LYS A 114 -0.01 19.67 20.78
C LYS A 114 0.89 18.92 19.79
N GLN A 115 1.42 17.78 20.21
CA GLN A 115 2.16 16.81 19.37
C GLN A 115 1.87 15.38 19.82
N ALA A 116 2.26 14.39 19.02
CA ALA A 116 2.06 12.98 19.37
C ALA A 116 2.96 12.56 20.54
N ARG A 117 2.49 11.59 21.34
CA ARG A 117 3.29 10.92 22.36
C ARG A 117 3.91 9.68 21.72
N LEU A 118 5.20 9.74 21.45
CA LEU A 118 5.91 8.66 20.77
C LEU A 118 6.43 7.62 21.78
N ARG A 119 6.57 6.37 21.33
CA ARG A 119 7.23 5.29 22.08
C ARG A 119 8.70 5.62 22.34
N ASN A 120 9.34 4.91 23.25
CA ASN A 120 10.76 5.11 23.50
C ASN A 120 11.61 4.74 22.27
N GLY A 121 12.57 5.59 21.96
CA GLY A 121 13.53 5.37 20.90
C GLY A 121 14.86 4.82 21.42
N TRP A 122 15.85 4.81 20.54
CA TRP A 122 17.22 4.42 20.89
C TRP A 122 18.22 5.06 19.94
N TYR A 123 19.46 5.21 20.37
CA TYR A 123 20.53 5.70 19.52
C TYR A 123 21.85 5.02 19.87
N LEU A 124 22.83 5.11 18.98
CA LEU A 124 24.19 4.70 19.29
C LEU A 124 24.94 5.91 19.85
N ASN A 125 25.52 5.77 21.04
CA ASN A 125 26.40 6.79 21.58
C ASN A 125 27.75 6.81 20.82
N SER A 126 28.64 7.74 21.18
CA SER A 126 29.98 7.86 20.58
C SER A 126 30.84 6.59 20.69
N GLY A 127 30.55 5.72 21.67
CA GLY A 127 31.20 4.42 21.84
C GLY A 127 30.52 3.26 21.10
N GLY A 128 29.53 3.53 20.24
CA GLY A 128 28.80 2.50 19.49
C GLY A 128 27.83 1.66 20.34
N THR A 129 27.57 2.05 21.59
CA THR A 129 26.64 1.34 22.47
C THR A 129 25.22 1.85 22.27
N ARG A 130 24.26 0.92 22.17
CA ARG A 130 22.83 1.24 22.06
C ARG A 130 22.29 1.77 23.40
N VAL A 131 21.82 3.02 23.38
CA VAL A 131 21.22 3.70 24.53
C VAL A 131 19.73 3.88 24.28
N SER A 132 18.88 3.48 25.24
CA SER A 132 17.44 3.74 25.19
C SER A 132 17.15 5.20 25.50
N GLN A 133 16.23 5.82 24.77
CA GLN A 133 15.86 7.22 24.94
C GLN A 133 14.35 7.35 25.14
N SER A 134 13.94 7.91 26.28
CA SER A 134 12.55 8.32 26.49
C SER A 134 12.20 9.51 25.61
N MET A 135 11.07 9.43 24.90
CA MET A 135 10.53 10.52 24.08
C MET A 135 9.61 11.47 24.86
N VAL A 136 9.39 11.18 26.15
CA VAL A 136 8.56 11.97 27.07
C VAL A 136 9.42 12.34 28.28
N PHE A 137 9.26 13.57 28.76
CA PHE A 137 9.90 13.99 30.00
C PHE A 137 9.29 13.30 31.22
N PRO A 138 10.07 13.07 32.29
CA PRO A 138 9.54 12.54 33.54
C PRO A 138 8.57 13.54 34.19
N GLU A 139 7.73 13.03 35.10
CA GLU A 139 6.80 13.84 35.88
C GLU A 139 7.52 14.91 36.74
N SER A 140 8.75 14.63 37.16
CA SER A 140 9.58 15.55 37.94
C SER A 140 10.24 16.66 37.13
N HIS A 141 10.01 16.74 35.81
CA HIS A 141 10.68 17.75 34.99
C HIS A 141 10.16 19.16 35.30
N PRO A 142 11.04 20.15 35.53
CA PRO A 142 10.63 21.48 36.03
C PRO A 142 9.73 22.25 35.06
N GLU A 143 9.99 22.16 33.75
CA GLU A 143 9.28 22.97 32.74
C GLU A 143 8.22 22.17 31.93
N TYR A 144 8.49 20.90 31.63
CA TYR A 144 7.70 20.03 30.76
C TYR A 144 7.28 18.70 31.44
N PRO A 145 6.69 18.71 32.65
CA PRO A 145 6.35 17.48 33.35
C PRO A 145 5.40 16.60 32.54
N ASN A 146 5.77 15.33 32.33
CA ASN A 146 5.01 14.35 31.52
C ASN A 146 4.70 14.79 30.08
N GLN A 147 5.38 15.81 29.54
CA GLN A 147 5.15 16.29 28.17
C GLN A 147 6.11 15.63 27.16
N PRO A 148 5.69 15.49 25.89
CA PRO A 148 6.55 14.98 24.82
C PRO A 148 7.73 15.93 24.53
N LYS A 149 8.90 15.34 24.28
CA LYS A 149 10.13 16.06 23.91
C LYS A 149 10.08 16.51 22.45
N GLY A 150 10.59 17.71 22.18
CA GLY A 150 10.74 18.22 20.83
C GLY A 150 11.96 17.63 20.10
N ILE A 151 11.99 17.81 18.77
CA ILE A 151 13.09 17.36 17.91
C ILE A 151 14.45 17.88 18.42
N LYS A 152 14.55 19.16 18.81
CA LYS A 152 15.81 19.73 19.31
C LYS A 152 16.28 19.04 20.59
N GLN A 153 15.38 18.85 21.56
CA GLN A 153 15.71 18.18 22.82
C GLN A 153 16.27 16.77 22.57
N ILE A 154 15.61 16.01 21.70
CA ILE A 154 16.01 14.64 21.37
C ILE A 154 17.41 14.61 20.74
N LEU A 155 17.71 15.51 19.80
CA LEU A 155 19.02 15.57 19.15
C LEU A 155 20.12 16.03 20.12
N SER A 156 19.83 17.00 20.99
CA SER A 156 20.77 17.46 22.02
C SER A 156 21.13 16.34 22.98
N GLU A 157 20.15 15.55 23.44
CA GLU A 157 20.39 14.35 24.27
C GLU A 157 21.21 13.28 23.56
N ARG A 158 21.11 13.19 22.23
CA ARG A 158 21.94 12.28 21.40
C ARG A 158 23.36 12.79 21.17
N GLY A 159 23.70 14.00 21.62
CA GLY A 159 25.02 14.60 21.46
C GLY A 159 25.29 15.11 20.04
N ILE A 160 24.24 15.42 19.27
CA ILE A 160 24.41 16.02 17.94
C ILE A 160 24.90 17.48 18.11
N PRO A 161 26.03 17.87 17.51
CA PRO A 161 26.57 19.22 17.68
C PRO A 161 25.74 20.26 16.93
N GLY A 162 25.69 21.48 17.45
CA GLY A 162 25.10 22.62 16.74
C GLY A 162 23.57 22.60 16.61
N VAL A 163 22.85 21.77 17.38
CA VAL A 163 21.37 21.67 17.32
C VAL A 163 20.69 23.02 17.53
N GLU A 164 21.25 23.89 18.37
CA GLU A 164 20.65 25.20 18.63
C GLU A 164 20.73 26.19 17.47
N SER A 165 21.85 26.17 16.73
CA SER A 165 22.06 27.01 15.55
C SER A 165 21.41 26.43 14.28
N LEU A 166 21.08 25.14 14.29
CA LEU A 166 20.39 24.50 13.19
C LEU A 166 18.94 24.95 13.09
N ARG A 167 18.48 25.09 11.84
CA ARG A 167 17.07 25.31 11.55
C ARG A 167 16.27 24.08 12.01
N GLY A 168 15.17 24.29 12.72
CA GLY A 168 14.31 23.18 13.16
C GLY A 168 13.69 22.38 12.01
N LYS A 169 13.03 23.07 11.08
CA LYS A 169 12.39 22.48 9.88
C LYS A 169 12.56 23.40 8.67
N CYS A 170 13.05 22.85 7.55
CA CYS A 170 13.07 23.57 6.29
C CYS A 170 11.67 23.59 5.64
N LYS A 171 11.38 24.65 4.87
CA LYS A 171 10.18 24.68 4.00
C LYS A 171 10.28 23.64 2.88
N LYS A 172 11.46 23.52 2.28
CA LYS A 172 11.81 22.51 1.28
C LYS A 172 13.24 22.08 1.58
N CYS A 173 13.44 20.79 1.87
CA CYS A 173 14.78 20.22 2.00
C CYS A 173 15.29 19.85 0.60
N ASP A 174 16.60 19.97 0.41
CA ASP A 174 17.29 19.29 -0.67
C ASP A 174 17.21 17.77 -0.40
N PRO A 175 16.74 16.93 -1.34
CA PRO A 175 16.67 15.48 -1.16
C PRO A 175 18.02 14.84 -0.81
N ASP A 176 19.11 15.38 -1.35
CA ASP A 176 20.46 14.82 -1.23
C ASP A 176 21.17 15.28 0.07
N SER A 177 20.61 16.28 0.76
CA SER A 177 21.14 16.77 2.03
C SER A 177 20.52 16.04 3.21
N LEU A 178 21.32 15.24 3.91
CA LEU A 178 20.89 14.47 5.09
C LEU A 178 20.90 15.30 6.39
N GLU A 179 21.54 16.47 6.39
CA GLU A 179 21.82 17.26 7.60
C GLU A 179 21.32 18.72 7.52
N CYS A 180 20.42 19.04 6.60
CA CYS A 180 20.01 20.43 6.36
C CYS A 180 19.22 21.09 7.51
N CYS A 181 18.58 20.32 8.39
CA CYS A 181 17.76 20.80 9.50
C CYS A 181 17.57 19.71 10.57
N CYS A 182 17.20 20.11 11.79
CA CYS A 182 16.97 19.18 12.91
C CYS A 182 16.01 18.05 12.54
N LYS A 183 14.90 18.37 11.85
CA LYS A 183 13.94 17.35 11.39
C LYS A 183 14.60 16.28 10.52
N LYS A 184 15.41 16.70 9.53
CA LYS A 184 16.05 15.79 8.57
C LYS A 184 17.15 14.95 9.23
N ILE A 185 17.93 15.55 10.13
CA ILE A 185 18.93 14.82 10.92
C ILE A 185 18.26 13.73 11.75
N LEU A 186 17.17 14.06 12.45
CA LEU A 186 16.43 13.10 13.28
C LEU A 186 15.76 12.01 12.43
N GLU A 187 15.18 12.35 11.27
CA GLU A 187 14.62 11.37 10.32
C GLU A 187 15.66 10.35 9.87
N ASN A 188 16.94 10.74 9.76
CA ASN A 188 18.04 9.88 9.34
C ASN A 188 18.71 9.12 10.50
N GLN A 189 18.22 9.27 11.73
CA GLN A 189 18.70 8.46 12.85
C GLN A 189 18.20 7.01 12.73
N PRO A 190 18.96 6.01 13.21
CA PRO A 190 18.68 4.61 12.90
C PRO A 190 17.34 4.10 13.44
N ASP A 191 16.90 4.56 14.61
CA ASP A 191 15.61 4.19 15.19
C ASP A 191 14.41 4.84 14.48
N PHE A 192 14.60 6.03 13.90
CA PHE A 192 13.60 6.71 13.07
C PHE A 192 13.54 6.11 11.66
N LEU A 193 14.69 5.86 11.01
CA LEU A 193 14.76 5.18 9.72
C LEU A 193 14.24 3.75 9.79
N GLY A 194 14.45 3.08 10.92
CA GLY A 194 13.99 1.71 11.16
C GLY A 194 12.50 1.61 11.51
N GLN A 195 11.76 2.72 11.58
CA GLN A 195 10.31 2.64 11.75
C GLN A 195 9.68 2.03 10.51
N MET A 196 8.90 0.97 10.72
CA MET A 196 8.11 0.35 9.67
C MET A 196 6.68 0.87 9.78
N SER A 197 6.04 1.15 8.64
CA SER A 197 4.60 1.40 8.60
C SER A 197 3.83 0.19 9.14
N LEU A 198 2.59 0.34 9.61
CA LEU A 198 1.69 -0.73 10.07
C LEU A 198 1.57 -1.88 9.07
N VAL A 199 1.71 -1.59 7.79
CA VAL A 199 1.66 -2.56 6.69
C VAL A 199 3.02 -3.21 6.45
N GLU A 200 4.11 -2.44 6.57
CA GLU A 200 5.48 -2.98 6.61
C GLU A 200 5.78 -3.71 7.92
N ASP A 201 4.97 -3.49 8.96
CA ASP A 201 5.21 -3.91 10.33
C ASP A 201 5.41 -5.41 10.38
N SER A 202 6.69 -5.74 10.28
CA SER A 202 7.26 -7.08 10.25
C SER A 202 6.89 -7.86 11.50
N GLU A 203 6.41 -7.20 12.57
CA GLU A 203 5.95 -7.88 13.76
C GLU A 203 4.73 -8.77 13.53
N VAL A 204 3.87 -8.54 12.54
CA VAL A 204 2.74 -9.48 12.27
C VAL A 204 3.10 -10.42 11.12
N ILE A 205 3.49 -9.86 9.98
CA ILE A 205 3.77 -10.66 8.78
C ILE A 205 5.07 -11.45 8.96
N SER A 206 6.16 -10.80 9.38
CA SER A 206 7.44 -11.50 9.56
C SER A 206 7.51 -12.32 10.85
N ALA A 207 6.80 -11.97 11.93
CA ALA A 207 6.71 -12.86 13.09
C ALA A 207 5.90 -14.12 12.79
N ALA A 208 4.91 -14.05 11.89
CA ALA A 208 4.26 -15.24 11.32
C ALA A 208 5.15 -15.96 10.27
N GLY A 209 6.38 -15.49 10.03
CA GLY A 209 7.30 -16.11 9.08
C GLY A 209 6.98 -15.84 7.61
N HIS A 210 6.21 -14.79 7.29
CA HIS A 210 5.86 -14.37 5.94
C HIS A 210 6.64 -13.11 5.50
N LEU A 211 6.57 -12.80 4.20
CA LEU A 211 7.26 -11.66 3.59
C LEU A 211 6.26 -10.63 3.08
N CYS A 212 6.63 -9.35 3.15
CA CYS A 212 5.86 -8.24 2.57
C CYS A 212 6.78 -7.35 1.74
N ILE A 213 6.33 -6.97 0.54
CA ILE A 213 7.04 -6.04 -0.34
C ILE A 213 6.12 -4.91 -0.80
N PHE A 214 6.68 -3.70 -0.84
CA PHE A 214 6.04 -2.53 -1.43
C PHE A 214 6.45 -2.39 -2.88
N LEU A 215 5.45 -2.29 -3.75
CA LEU A 215 5.67 -2.09 -5.17
C LEU A 215 6.14 -0.65 -5.45
N PRO A 216 6.93 -0.42 -6.50
CA PRO A 216 7.37 0.92 -6.87
C PRO A 216 6.18 1.87 -7.06
N LYS A 217 6.33 3.11 -6.60
CA LYS A 217 5.31 4.15 -6.80
C LYS A 217 5.07 4.38 -8.28
N PHE A 218 3.81 4.55 -8.65
CA PHE A 218 3.38 4.87 -10.02
C PHE A 218 3.60 3.76 -11.08
N HIS A 219 3.82 2.52 -10.65
CA HIS A 219 3.96 1.35 -11.54
C HIS A 219 2.81 0.36 -11.35
N CYS A 220 1.59 0.74 -11.74
CA CYS A 220 0.40 -0.11 -11.55
C CYS A 220 0.41 -1.41 -12.36
N GLU A 221 1.17 -1.44 -13.46
CA GLU A 221 1.44 -2.63 -14.26
C GLU A 221 2.25 -3.69 -13.52
N LEU A 222 2.93 -3.30 -12.43
CA LEU A 222 3.64 -4.19 -11.52
C LEU A 222 2.75 -4.75 -10.40
N ASN A 223 1.47 -4.39 -10.37
CA ASN A 223 0.50 -4.89 -9.40
C ASN A 223 -0.64 -5.62 -10.09
N PHE A 224 -0.59 -6.95 -10.16
CA PHE A 224 -1.57 -7.69 -10.96
C PHE A 224 -3.01 -7.66 -10.40
N ILE A 225 -3.21 -7.26 -9.13
CA ILE A 225 -4.55 -7.03 -8.58
C ILE A 225 -5.27 -5.86 -9.27
N GLU A 226 -4.55 -4.93 -9.91
CA GLU A 226 -5.17 -3.84 -10.67
C GLU A 226 -5.99 -4.37 -11.87
N PHE A 227 -5.52 -5.46 -12.49
CA PHE A 227 -6.30 -6.14 -13.54
C PHE A 227 -7.52 -6.87 -12.98
N PHE A 228 -7.39 -7.46 -11.78
CA PHE A 228 -8.51 -8.07 -11.05
C PHE A 228 -9.59 -7.03 -10.77
N TRP A 229 -9.23 -5.86 -10.24
CA TRP A 229 -10.15 -4.75 -10.03
C TRP A 229 -10.79 -4.25 -11.33
N GLY A 230 -10.02 -4.22 -12.42
CA GLY A 230 -10.56 -3.91 -13.75
C GLY A 230 -11.66 -4.88 -14.19
N ALA A 231 -11.47 -6.18 -13.95
CA ALA A 231 -12.45 -7.22 -14.27
C ALA A 231 -13.70 -7.12 -13.37
N VAL A 232 -13.51 -6.93 -12.06
CA VAL A 232 -14.59 -6.72 -11.08
C VAL A 232 -15.44 -5.51 -11.47
N LYS A 233 -14.82 -4.36 -11.74
CA LYS A 233 -15.53 -3.15 -12.19
C LYS A 233 -16.25 -3.33 -13.51
N ARG A 234 -15.70 -4.13 -14.44
CA ARG A 234 -16.41 -4.46 -15.68
C ARG A 234 -17.68 -5.25 -15.38
N TYR A 235 -17.59 -6.31 -14.57
CA TYR A 235 -18.75 -7.10 -14.17
C TYR A 235 -19.82 -6.22 -13.52
N LEU A 236 -19.43 -5.37 -12.56
CA LEU A 236 -20.37 -4.48 -11.87
C LEU A 236 -21.08 -3.52 -12.83
N ARG A 237 -20.35 -2.94 -13.81
CA ARG A 237 -20.94 -2.05 -14.82
C ARG A 237 -21.89 -2.76 -15.78
N GLU A 238 -21.61 -4.02 -16.11
CA GLU A 238 -22.46 -4.87 -16.96
C GLU A 238 -23.75 -5.30 -16.25
N HIS A 239 -23.75 -5.34 -14.91
CA HIS A 239 -24.89 -5.74 -14.07
C HIS A 239 -25.42 -4.57 -13.23
N CYS A 240 -25.31 -3.34 -13.73
CA CYS A 240 -25.70 -2.12 -13.02
C CYS A 240 -27.13 -1.72 -13.40
N ASP A 241 -28.01 -1.62 -12.39
CA ASP A 241 -29.38 -1.10 -12.53
C ASP A 241 -29.56 0.30 -11.88
N TYR A 242 -28.45 0.94 -11.54
CA TYR A 242 -28.40 2.22 -10.84
C TYR A 242 -28.93 2.21 -9.39
N THR A 243 -28.96 1.05 -8.73
CA THR A 243 -29.31 0.95 -7.31
C THR A 243 -28.12 0.51 -6.47
N PHE A 244 -28.07 1.00 -5.22
CA PHE A 244 -27.02 0.60 -4.29
C PHE A 244 -27.18 -0.85 -3.82
N THR A 245 -28.42 -1.32 -3.66
CA THR A 245 -28.71 -2.71 -3.31
C THR A 245 -28.12 -3.67 -4.33
N THR A 246 -28.34 -3.42 -5.63
CA THR A 246 -27.75 -4.24 -6.69
C THR A 246 -26.24 -4.17 -6.70
N LEU A 247 -25.63 -3.00 -6.41
CA LEU A 247 -24.17 -2.92 -6.23
C LEU A 247 -23.69 -3.82 -5.08
N GLN A 248 -24.38 -3.82 -3.93
CA GLN A 248 -24.04 -4.67 -2.78
C GLN A 248 -24.18 -6.16 -3.12
N GLU A 249 -25.28 -6.54 -3.76
CA GLU A 249 -25.54 -7.93 -4.16
C GLU A 249 -24.57 -8.45 -5.22
N ASN A 250 -24.13 -7.58 -6.14
CA ASN A 250 -23.24 -7.95 -7.23
C ASN A 250 -21.76 -7.88 -6.86
N MET A 251 -21.38 -7.17 -5.79
CA MET A 251 -19.98 -7.13 -5.33
C MET A 251 -19.36 -8.51 -5.09
N PRO A 252 -19.94 -9.40 -4.26
CA PRO A 252 -19.36 -10.74 -4.05
C PRO A 252 -19.37 -11.58 -5.33
N LYS A 253 -20.41 -11.48 -6.16
CA LYS A 253 -20.49 -12.19 -7.46
C LYS A 253 -19.39 -11.73 -8.41
N ALA A 254 -19.10 -10.43 -8.44
CA ALA A 254 -18.05 -9.85 -9.27
C ALA A 254 -16.66 -10.32 -8.83
N LEU A 255 -16.38 -10.37 -7.52
CA LEU A 255 -15.13 -10.87 -6.97
C LEU A 255 -14.92 -12.36 -7.30
N GLU A 256 -15.97 -13.17 -7.15
CA GLU A 256 -15.94 -14.61 -7.45
C GLU A 256 -15.86 -14.92 -8.95
N SER A 257 -16.30 -14.00 -9.81
CA SER A 257 -16.31 -14.19 -11.27
C SER A 257 -14.91 -14.33 -11.90
N VAL A 258 -13.86 -13.95 -11.17
CA VAL A 258 -12.49 -13.92 -11.71
C VAL A 258 -11.77 -15.23 -11.42
N ALA A 259 -11.65 -16.08 -12.44
CA ALA A 259 -10.98 -17.36 -12.33
C ALA A 259 -9.47 -17.24 -11.98
N VAL A 260 -8.97 -18.18 -11.18
CA VAL A 260 -7.54 -18.30 -10.80
C VAL A 260 -6.62 -18.31 -12.03
N ALA A 261 -7.01 -19.01 -13.09
CA ALA A 261 -6.23 -19.06 -14.34
C ALA A 261 -6.04 -17.67 -14.97
N THR A 262 -7.01 -16.77 -14.81
CA THR A 262 -6.92 -15.38 -15.29
C THR A 262 -5.96 -14.58 -14.43
N ILE A 263 -6.00 -14.75 -13.11
CA ILE A 263 -5.08 -14.11 -12.16
C ILE A 263 -3.64 -14.49 -12.48
N ARG A 264 -3.35 -15.78 -12.68
CA ARG A 264 -2.02 -16.27 -13.09
C ARG A 264 -1.53 -15.65 -14.41
N ARG A 265 -2.43 -15.44 -15.38
CA ARG A 265 -2.05 -14.75 -16.64
C ARG A 265 -1.64 -13.29 -16.41
N TRP A 266 -2.27 -12.61 -15.46
CA TRP A 266 -1.89 -11.23 -15.10
C TRP A 266 -0.59 -11.18 -14.30
N GLU A 267 -0.35 -12.15 -13.42
CA GLU A 267 0.93 -12.32 -12.72
C GLU A 267 2.07 -12.57 -13.72
N HIS A 268 1.90 -13.47 -14.70
CA HIS A 268 2.90 -13.66 -15.77
C HIS A 268 3.07 -12.40 -16.63
N ARG A 269 2.01 -11.63 -16.85
CA ARG A 269 2.11 -10.34 -17.55
C ARG A 269 2.95 -9.34 -16.75
N MET A 270 2.78 -9.28 -15.43
CA MET A 270 3.61 -8.47 -14.54
C MET A 270 5.08 -8.89 -14.63
N GLN A 271 5.39 -10.19 -14.63
CA GLN A 271 6.78 -10.66 -14.78
C GLN A 271 7.42 -10.17 -16.09
N ARG A 272 6.67 -10.11 -17.19
CA ARG A 272 7.15 -9.54 -18.47
C ARG A 272 7.43 -8.04 -18.38
N TRP A 273 6.61 -7.30 -17.63
CA TRP A 273 6.89 -5.88 -17.34
C TRP A 273 8.15 -5.71 -16.51
N MET A 274 8.33 -6.53 -15.46
CA MET A 274 9.54 -6.51 -14.63
C MET A 274 10.79 -6.76 -15.49
N GLU A 275 10.72 -7.72 -16.41
CA GLU A 275 11.82 -8.03 -17.30
C GLU A 275 12.14 -6.89 -18.28
N ALA A 276 11.11 -6.28 -18.89
CA ALA A 276 11.29 -5.10 -19.73
C ALA A 276 11.99 -3.94 -18.98
N TYR A 277 11.60 -3.70 -17.72
CA TYR A 277 12.24 -2.67 -16.89
C TYR A 277 13.67 -3.02 -16.48
N ARG A 278 13.98 -4.30 -16.20
CA ARG A 278 15.37 -4.73 -15.95
C ARG A 278 16.28 -4.49 -17.14
N GLN A 279 15.73 -4.56 -18.36
CA GLN A 279 16.45 -4.24 -19.59
C GLN A 279 16.57 -2.73 -19.86
N GLY A 280 16.12 -1.88 -18.92
CA GLY A 280 16.22 -0.42 -19.02
C GLY A 280 15.18 0.23 -19.94
N MET A 281 14.12 -0.49 -20.32
CA MET A 281 13.04 0.09 -21.11
C MET A 281 12.25 1.12 -20.29
N ASP A 282 11.87 2.23 -20.93
CA ASP A 282 10.86 3.14 -20.38
C ASP A 282 9.45 2.51 -20.42
N ALA A 283 8.48 3.15 -19.76
CA ALA A 283 7.12 2.64 -19.65
C ALA A 283 6.43 2.46 -21.02
N GLN A 284 6.70 3.33 -21.99
CA GLN A 284 6.08 3.27 -23.32
C GLN A 284 6.64 2.10 -24.13
N SER A 285 7.96 1.95 -24.13
CA SER A 285 8.68 0.88 -24.81
C SER A 285 8.37 -0.49 -24.19
N ALA A 286 8.35 -0.56 -22.86
CA ALA A 286 7.93 -1.74 -22.12
C ALA A 286 6.47 -2.12 -22.44
N GLN A 287 5.56 -1.14 -22.55
CA GLN A 287 4.18 -1.42 -22.95
C GLN A 287 4.09 -2.06 -24.33
N LEU A 288 4.83 -1.53 -25.31
CA LEU A 288 4.88 -2.09 -26.66
C LEU A 288 5.47 -3.50 -26.66
N HIS A 289 6.57 -3.72 -25.94
CA HIS A 289 7.21 -5.03 -25.78
C HIS A 289 6.25 -6.05 -25.16
N VAL A 290 5.64 -5.74 -24.02
CA VAL A 290 4.69 -6.64 -23.34
C VAL A 290 3.45 -6.92 -24.19
N ARG A 291 2.98 -5.92 -24.97
CA ARG A 291 1.84 -6.10 -25.89
C ARG A 291 2.12 -7.15 -26.96
N GLN A 292 3.35 -7.27 -27.46
CA GLN A 292 3.70 -8.28 -28.48
C GLN A 292 3.30 -9.69 -28.02
N PHE A 293 3.54 -10.04 -26.75
CA PHE A 293 3.14 -11.35 -26.23
C PHE A 293 1.63 -11.58 -26.10
N SER A 294 0.82 -10.53 -26.22
CA SER A 294 -0.65 -10.62 -26.23
C SER A 294 -1.24 -10.55 -27.64
N SER A 295 -0.54 -9.90 -28.58
CA SER A 295 -0.96 -9.72 -29.97
C SER A 295 -0.34 -10.71 -30.95
N CYS A 296 0.72 -11.42 -30.56
CA CYS A 296 1.25 -12.55 -31.30
C CYS A 296 0.23 -13.71 -31.28
N LYS A 297 -0.59 -13.79 -32.34
CA LYS A 297 -1.19 -15.07 -32.75
C LYS A 297 -0.03 -15.99 -33.11
N TYR A 298 0.29 -16.94 -32.23
CA TYR A 298 1.09 -18.10 -32.64
C TYR A 298 0.32 -18.80 -33.76
N THR A 299 0.88 -18.78 -34.97
CA THR A 299 0.29 -19.42 -36.16
C THR A 299 0.48 -20.94 -36.14
N SER A 300 1.31 -21.48 -35.24
CA SER A 300 1.52 -22.91 -35.10
C SER A 300 1.21 -23.39 -33.67
N HIS A 301 0.54 -24.54 -33.60
CA HIS A 301 0.31 -25.27 -32.36
C HIS A 301 1.64 -25.90 -31.91
N ARG A 302 2.13 -25.50 -30.73
CA ARG A 302 3.29 -26.08 -30.02
C ARG A 302 4.67 -25.65 -30.54
N CYS A 303 5.16 -24.53 -30.02
CA CYS A 303 6.57 -24.42 -29.64
C CYS A 303 6.64 -23.92 -28.20
N ILE A 304 7.39 -24.62 -27.36
CA ILE A 304 7.79 -24.12 -26.05
C ILE A 304 8.84 -23.03 -26.33
N PRO A 305 8.68 -21.80 -25.82
CA PRO A 305 9.71 -20.77 -25.99
C PRO A 305 11.05 -21.29 -25.46
N GLU A 306 12.15 -21.10 -26.20
CA GLU A 306 13.49 -21.61 -25.81
C GLU A 306 13.90 -21.22 -24.39
N ALA A 307 13.53 -20.02 -23.94
CA ALA A 307 13.80 -19.57 -22.58
C ALA A 307 13.11 -20.45 -21.50
N VAL A 308 11.94 -21.00 -21.82
CA VAL A 308 11.22 -21.94 -20.95
C VAL A 308 11.84 -23.34 -21.06
N ALA A 309 12.27 -23.75 -22.26
CA ALA A 309 12.95 -25.04 -22.46
C ALA A 309 14.26 -25.13 -21.65
N ARG A 310 15.07 -24.05 -21.66
CA ARG A 310 16.34 -23.98 -20.91
C ARG A 310 16.19 -24.06 -19.39
N ALA A 311 14.98 -23.89 -18.84
CA ALA A 311 14.73 -24.03 -17.42
C ALA A 311 14.48 -25.49 -16.99
N PHE A 312 14.36 -26.41 -17.95
CA PHE A 312 14.18 -27.84 -17.73
C PHE A 312 15.41 -28.68 -18.11
N ASP A 313 16.48 -28.03 -18.58
CA ASP A 313 17.81 -28.60 -18.80
C ASP A 313 18.73 -28.26 -17.61
#